data_AF-A0A537EWL7-F1
#
_entry.id   AF-A0A537EWL7-F1
#
_cell.length_a   1.000
_cell.length_b   1.000
_cell.length_c   1.000
_cell.angle_alpha   90.00
_cell.angle_beta   90.00
_cell.angle_gamma   90.00
#
_symmetry.space_group_name_H-M   'P 1'
#
loop_
_entity.id
_entity.type
_entity.pdbx_description
1 polymer ?
#
loop_
_entity_poly.entity_id
_entity_poly.type
_entity_poly.pdbx_seq_one_letter_code
_entity_poly.pdbx_strand_id
1 'polypeptide(L)'
;MLELKSTPVSSSRSVTRTLRLDEDVEAGIVEMAEREQFSFNLLANRALRKLVEWEDKAGKFGFIQVPTSLVEKVFSILSDEEARELGREAGANTLPEMH
;
A
#
# COMPACT_ATOMS: atom_id res chain seq x y z
N MET A 1 29.78 7.11 -27.33
CA MET A 1 29.37 8.00 -26.23
C MET A 1 27.86 7.81 -26.06
N LEU A 2 27.42 7.06 -25.06
CA LEU A 2 25.99 6.84 -24.81
C LEU A 2 25.44 8.04 -24.03
N GLU A 3 24.53 8.78 -24.66
CA GLU A 3 23.72 9.81 -24.01
C GLU A 3 22.71 9.12 -23.08
N LEU A 4 22.94 9.22 -21.77
CA LEU A 4 21.94 8.90 -20.76
C LEU A 4 20.84 9.96 -20.83
N LYS A 5 19.69 9.59 -21.42
CA LYS A 5 18.47 10.38 -21.28
C LYS A 5 18.13 10.45 -19.79
N SER A 6 18.32 11.63 -19.20
CA SER A 6 17.83 11.96 -17.88
C SER A 6 16.30 11.80 -17.88
N THR A 7 15.81 10.79 -17.17
CA THR A 7 14.39 10.66 -16.87
C THR A 7 13.96 11.94 -16.17
N PRO A 8 12.90 12.66 -16.61
CA PRO A 8 12.47 13.85 -15.93
C PRO A 8 12.05 13.44 -14.51
N VAL A 9 12.84 13.84 -13.52
CA VAL A 9 12.41 13.85 -12.12
C VAL A 9 11.17 14.71 -12.10
N SER A 10 10.00 14.11 -11.95
CA SER A 10 8.77 14.88 -11.79
C SER A 10 8.98 15.75 -10.56
N SER A 11 9.16 17.05 -10.75
CA SER A 11 9.27 18.00 -9.66
C SER A 11 7.89 18.09 -9.02
N SER A 12 7.58 17.18 -8.10
CA SER A 12 6.36 17.28 -7.31
C SER A 12 6.47 18.57 -6.50
N ARG A 13 5.81 19.63 -6.95
CA ARG A 13 5.72 20.86 -6.16
C ARG A 13 5.12 20.51 -4.80
N SER A 14 5.79 20.92 -3.73
CA SER A 14 5.21 20.85 -2.40
C SER A 14 4.06 21.86 -2.30
N VAL A 15 2.94 21.42 -1.74
CA VAL A 15 1.79 22.27 -1.44
C VAL A 15 1.53 22.17 0.04
N THR A 16 1.49 23.32 0.72
CA THR A 16 1.17 23.37 2.15
C THR A 16 -0.33 23.51 2.35
N ARG A 17 -0.89 22.66 3.21
CA ARG A 17 -2.28 22.74 3.69
C ARG A 17 -2.28 22.66 5.21
N THR A 18 -3.22 23.36 5.84
CA THR A 18 -3.43 23.31 7.29
C THR A 18 -4.61 22.40 7.57
N LEU A 19 -4.42 21.47 8.50
CA LEU A 19 -5.43 20.54 8.97
C LEU A 19 -5.44 20.51 10.50
N ARG A 20 -6.59 20.24 11.10
CA ARG A 20 -6.71 19.97 12.54
C ARG A 20 -6.68 18.46 12.74
N LEU A 21 -5.97 18.02 13.76
CA LEU A 21 -5.88 16.62 14.15
C LEU A 21 -6.56 16.43 15.49
N ASP A 22 -7.13 15.25 15.69
CA ASP A 22 -7.50 14.80 17.02
C ASP A 22 -6.22 14.63 17.85
N GLU A 23 -6.31 14.92 19.15
CA GLU A 23 -5.16 14.98 20.06
C GLU A 23 -4.44 13.64 20.16
N ASP A 24 -5.19 12.53 20.17
CA ASP A 24 -4.64 11.17 20.23
C ASP A 24 -3.87 10.79 18.97
N VAL A 25 -4.35 11.22 17.80
CA VAL A 25 -3.67 11.00 16.52
C VAL A 25 -2.36 11.79 16.46
N GLU A 26 -2.37 13.04 16.91
CA GLU A 26 -1.17 13.87 16.99
C GLU A 26 -0.11 13.23 17.89
N ALA A 27 -0.52 12.84 19.11
CA ALA A 27 0.36 12.23 20.10
C ALA A 27 0.99 10.93 19.56
N GLY A 28 0.20 10.08 18.90
CA GLY A 28 0.69 8.86 18.28
C GLY A 28 1.72 9.11 17.17
N ILE A 29 1.52 10.14 16.34
CA ILE A 29 2.48 10.47 15.28
C ILE A 29 3.77 11.05 15.87
N VAL A 30 3.68 11.88 16.92
CA VAL A 30 4.87 12.40 17.62
C VAL A 30 5.67 11.27 18.23
N GLU A 31 5.04 10.33 18.94
CA GLU A 31 5.73 9.18 19.53
C GLU A 31 6.45 8.34 18.46
N MET A 32 5.80 8.10 17.31
CA MET A 32 6.42 7.41 16.18
C MET A 32 7.61 8.18 15.60
N ALA A 33 7.46 9.49 15.45
CA ALA A 33 8.51 10.37 14.93
C ALA A 33 9.76 10.34 15.81
N GLU A 34 9.57 10.42 17.13
CA GLU A 34 10.66 10.32 18.11
C GLU A 34 11.34 8.95 18.07
N ARG A 35 10.55 7.88 18.10
CA ARG A 35 11.05 6.50 18.09
C ARG A 35 11.85 6.17 16.83
N GLU A 36 11.42 6.66 15.68
CA GLU A 36 12.03 6.36 14.38
C GLU A 36 13.01 7.44 13.90
N GLN A 37 13.24 8.51 14.68
CA GLN A 37 14.08 9.65 14.31
C GLN A 37 13.65 10.31 12.98
N PHE A 38 12.34 10.35 12.74
CA PHE A 38 11.73 11.00 11.59
C PHE A 38 11.02 12.28 12.00
N SER A 39 10.74 13.16 11.04
CA SER A 39 9.89 14.31 11.32
C SER A 39 8.42 13.91 11.28
N PHE A 40 7.61 14.58 12.09
CA PHE A 40 6.15 14.50 12.04
C PHE A 40 5.63 14.62 10.59
N ASN A 41 6.11 15.65 9.86
CA ASN A 41 5.70 15.91 8.49
C ASN A 41 6.05 14.78 7.53
N LEU A 42 7.19 14.09 7.72
CA LEU A 42 7.56 12.96 6.89
C LEU A 42 6.59 11.80 7.10
N LEU A 43 6.26 11.47 8.36
CA LEU A 43 5.33 10.41 8.70
C LEU A 43 3.91 10.72 8.22
N ALA A 44 3.43 11.95 8.46
CA ALA A 44 2.13 12.42 7.99
C ALA A 44 2.02 12.36 6.46
N ASN A 45 3.04 12.85 5.73
CA ASN A 45 3.04 12.76 4.26
C ASN A 45 3.11 11.31 3.76
N ARG A 46 3.85 10.42 4.43
CA ARG A 46 3.89 9.00 4.08
C ARG A 46 2.52 8.34 4.26
N ALA A 47 1.84 8.62 5.37
CA ALA A 47 0.49 8.09 5.64
C ALA A 47 -0.53 8.61 4.61
N LEU A 48 -0.55 9.93 4.34
CA LEU A 48 -1.43 10.52 3.33
C LEU A 48 -1.14 9.99 1.92
N ARG A 49 0.13 9.75 1.59
CA ARG A 49 0.51 9.10 0.33
C ARG A 49 -0.02 7.67 0.26
N LYS A 50 0.10 6.89 1.34
CA LYS A 50 -0.45 5.54 1.40
C LYS A 50 -1.97 5.54 1.18
N LEU A 51 -2.69 6.47 1.81
CA LEU A 51 -4.13 6.64 1.61
C LEU A 51 -4.48 6.88 0.12
N VAL A 52 -3.80 7.83 -0.53
CA VAL A 52 -4.10 8.21 -1.93
C VAL A 52 -3.64 7.17 -2.94
N GLU A 53 -2.44 6.59 -2.75
CA GLU A 53 -1.86 5.65 -3.71
C GLU A 53 -2.39 4.24 -3.55
N TRP A 54 -2.70 3.83 -2.32
CA TRP A 54 -3.05 2.45 -2.01
C TRP A 54 -4.47 2.30 -1.53
N GLU A 55 -4.95 3.04 -0.53
CA GLU A 55 -6.28 2.75 0.04
C GLU A 55 -7.42 3.19 -0.87
N ASP A 56 -7.34 4.37 -1.50
CA ASP A 56 -8.32 4.81 -2.51
C ASP A 56 -8.29 3.92 -3.77
N LYS A 57 -7.10 3.40 -4.14
CA LYS A 57 -6.96 2.53 -5.32
C LYS A 57 -7.31 1.07 -5.04
N ALA A 58 -6.88 0.51 -3.91
CA ALA A 58 -7.16 -0.87 -3.51
C ALA A 58 -8.65 -1.10 -3.30
N GLY A 59 -9.38 -0.11 -2.77
CA GLY A 59 -10.84 -0.14 -2.73
C GLY A 59 -11.50 -0.25 -4.12
N LYS A 60 -10.80 0.16 -5.19
CA LYS A 60 -11.25 0.06 -6.59
C LYS A 60 -10.82 -1.24 -7.28
N PHE A 61 -9.76 -1.89 -6.80
CA PHE A 61 -9.20 -3.12 -7.38
C PHE A 61 -9.52 -4.39 -6.57
N GLY A 62 -10.39 -4.33 -5.56
CA GLY A 62 -10.82 -5.52 -4.82
C GLY A 62 -9.76 -6.19 -3.94
N PHE A 63 -8.56 -5.60 -3.80
CA PHE A 63 -7.48 -6.15 -2.98
C PHE A 63 -7.63 -5.74 -1.51
N ILE A 64 -7.66 -6.73 -0.62
CA ILE A 64 -7.59 -6.54 0.83
C ILE A 64 -6.21 -6.96 1.35
N GLN A 65 -5.69 -6.23 2.35
CA GLN A 65 -4.50 -6.66 3.08
C GLN A 65 -4.90 -7.75 4.07
N VAL A 66 -4.34 -8.94 3.88
CA VAL A 66 -4.59 -10.11 4.74
C VAL A 66 -3.25 -10.55 5.34
N PRO A 67 -3.15 -10.81 6.66
CA PRO A 67 -1.93 -11.35 7.25
C PRO A 67 -1.52 -12.67 6.60
N THR A 68 -0.24 -12.86 6.31
CA THR A 68 0.29 -14.09 5.68
C THR A 68 -0.09 -15.35 6.45
N SER A 69 -0.07 -15.29 7.79
CA SER A 69 -0.46 -16.40 8.65
C SER A 69 -1.92 -16.83 8.49
N LEU A 70 -2.81 -15.90 8.15
CA LEU A 70 -4.21 -16.21 7.86
C LEU A 70 -4.33 -16.90 6.51
N VAL A 71 -3.58 -16.43 5.50
CA VAL A 71 -3.53 -17.03 4.17
C VAL A 71 -2.99 -18.47 4.25
N GLU A 72 -1.89 -18.69 4.97
CA GLU A 72 -1.32 -20.02 5.23
C GLU A 72 -2.34 -20.95 5.90
N LYS A 73 -3.10 -20.44 6.87
CA LYS A 73 -4.14 -21.23 7.54
C LYS A 73 -5.27 -21.60 6.60
N VAL A 74 -5.70 -20.69 5.72
CA VAL A 74 -6.69 -21.02 4.68
C VAL A 74 -6.16 -22.11 3.75
N PHE A 75 -4.93 -21.98 3.26
CA PHE A 75 -4.32 -23.01 2.40
C PHE A 75 -4.13 -24.35 3.12
N SER A 76 -3.91 -24.35 4.44
CA SER A 76 -3.79 -25.59 5.22
C SER A 76 -5.08 -26.39 5.36
N ILE A 77 -6.24 -25.75 5.08
CA ILE A 77 -7.56 -26.39 5.15
C ILE A 77 -7.94 -26.99 3.79
N LEU A 78 -7.34 -26.50 2.70
CA LEU A 78 -7.58 -27.03 1.36
C LEU A 78 -6.86 -28.36 1.19
N SER A 79 -7.53 -29.32 0.56
CA SER A 79 -6.86 -30.48 0.01
C SER A 79 -5.98 -30.10 -1.19
N ASP A 80 -5.01 -30.94 -1.51
CA ASP A 80 -4.11 -30.72 -2.66
C ASP A 80 -4.88 -30.54 -3.98
N GLU A 81 -6.03 -31.21 -4.13
CA GLU A 81 -6.87 -31.10 -5.34
C GLU A 81 -7.62 -29.76 -5.38
N GLU A 82 -8.19 -29.33 -4.26
CA GLU A 82 -8.87 -28.02 -4.17
C GLU A 82 -7.87 -26.87 -4.38
N ALA A 83 -6.65 -27.00 -3.86
CA ALA A 83 -5.58 -26.03 -4.10
C ALA A 83 -5.15 -26.01 -5.59
N ARG A 84 -5.11 -27.18 -6.24
CA ARG A 84 -4.77 -27.32 -7.66
C ARG A 84 -5.84 -26.72 -8.57
N GLU A 85 -7.12 -26.93 -8.25
CA GLU A 85 -8.24 -26.33 -8.99
C GLU A 85 -8.27 -24.82 -8.82
N LEU A 86 -8.15 -24.34 -7.57
CA LEU A 86 -8.08 -22.90 -7.28
C LEU A 86 -6.94 -22.21 -8.05
N GLY A 87 -5.76 -22.83 -8.08
CA GLY A 87 -4.64 -22.31 -8.86
C GLY A 87 -4.90 -22.25 -10.37
N ARG A 88 -5.64 -23.24 -10.91
CA ARG A 88 -6.02 -23.28 -12.33
C ARG A 88 -7.03 -22.19 -12.67
N GLU A 89 -8.07 -22.03 -11.84
CA GLU A 89 -9.10 -20.99 -12.01
C GLU A 89 -8.51 -19.59 -11.88
N ALA A 90 -7.66 -19.37 -10.86
CA ALA A 90 -7.00 -18.09 -10.65
C ALA A 90 -6.10 -17.71 -11.85
N GLY A 91 -5.35 -18.68 -12.40
CA GLY A 91 -4.50 -18.47 -13.58
C GLY A 91 -5.27 -18.26 -14.88
N ALA A 92 -6.50 -18.78 -14.98
CA ALA A 92 -7.38 -18.56 -16.13
C ALA A 92 -8.10 -17.20 -16.08
N ASN A 93 -8.39 -16.69 -14.88
CA ASN A 93 -9.19 -15.48 -14.66
C ASN A 93 -8.36 -14.20 -14.41
N THR A 94 -7.03 -14.21 -14.54
CA THR A 94 -6.17 -13.06 -14.19
C THR A 94 -6.16 -11.89 -15.21
N LEU A 95 -6.98 -11.92 -16.27
CA LEU A 95 -6.89 -10.96 -17.39
C LEU A 95 -8.01 -9.91 -17.57
N PRO A 96 -9.16 -9.85 -16.85
CA PRO A 96 -10.12 -8.76 -17.09
C PRO A 96 -9.81 -7.44 -16.35
N GLU A 97 -9.00 -7.43 -15.30
CA GLU A 97 -8.96 -6.29 -14.36
C GLU A 97 -7.82 -5.28 -14.61
N MET A 98 -7.06 -5.42 -15.71
CA MET A 98 -5.94 -4.54 -16.08
C MET A 98 -6.25 -3.61 -17.28
N HIS A 99 -7.46 -3.04 -17.35
CA HIS A 99 -7.81 -1.99 -18.33
C HIS A 99 -8.26 -0.69 -17.67
#